data_AF-A0A9W5YM98-F1
#
_entry.id   AF-A0A9W5YM98-F1
#
_cell.length_a   1.000
_cell.length_b   1.000
_cell.length_c   1.000
_cell.angle_alpha   90.00
_cell.angle_beta   90.00
_cell.angle_gamma   90.00
#
_symmetry.space_group_name_H-M   'P 1'
#
loop_
_entity.id
_entity.type
_entity.pdbx_description
1 polymer ?
#
loop_
_entity_poly.entity_id
_entity_poly.type
_entity_poly.pdbx_seq_one_letter_code
_entity_poly.pdbx_strand_id
1 'polypeptide(L)'
;MHADVGFHAVPSIVLLIDLLLLSPPWTISVLPALALSSTIAFGYWFWIERCFQFNGWYPYPVFEAVGFEGRVGLFALSAIVMALSTGTLKWLYGRVNGYGTSAKAQSRPGAIKSNGNI
;
A
#
# COMPACT_ATOMS: atom_id res chain seq x y z
N MET A 1 -18.09 1.11 -17.15
CA MET A 1 -18.60 1.23 -15.76
C MET A 1 -18.52 -0.08 -14.96
N HIS A 2 -18.82 -1.26 -15.52
CA HIS A 2 -18.67 -2.54 -14.80
C HIS A 2 -17.22 -2.98 -14.53
N ALA A 3 -16.30 -2.70 -15.46
CA ALA A 3 -14.89 -3.10 -15.34
C ALA A 3 -14.17 -2.39 -14.18
N ASP A 4 -14.41 -1.10 -13.98
CA ASP A 4 -13.74 -0.33 -12.92
C ASP A 4 -14.12 -0.83 -11.53
N VAL A 5 -15.40 -1.19 -11.34
CA VAL A 5 -15.90 -1.76 -10.09
C VAL A 5 -15.26 -3.13 -9.83
N GLY A 6 -15.25 -4.01 -10.83
CA GLY A 6 -14.74 -5.38 -10.67
C GLY A 6 -13.22 -5.48 -10.54
N PHE A 7 -12.46 -4.70 -11.31
CA PHE A 7 -11.01 -4.80 -11.36
C PHE A 7 -10.29 -3.85 -10.40
N HIS A 8 -10.91 -2.74 -10.00
CA HIS A 8 -10.27 -1.77 -9.12
C HIS A 8 -10.99 -1.69 -7.77
N ALA A 9 -12.27 -1.35 -7.76
CA ALA A 9 -12.97 -1.03 -6.50
C ALA A 9 -13.11 -2.25 -5.58
N VAL A 10 -13.61 -3.39 -6.09
CA VAL A 10 -13.83 -4.59 -5.27
C VAL A 10 -12.51 -5.11 -4.66
N PRO A 11 -11.42 -5.30 -5.42
CA PRO A 11 -10.14 -5.70 -4.84
C PRO A 11 -9.62 -4.71 -3.80
N SER A 12 -9.73 -3.40 -4.04
CA SER A 12 -9.28 -2.38 -3.08
C SER A 12 -10.10 -2.38 -1.79
N ILE A 13 -11.42 -2.54 -1.86
CA ILE A 13 -12.30 -2.57 -0.68
C ILE A 13 -12.00 -3.82 0.16
N VAL A 14 -11.93 -4.99 -0.47
CA VAL A 14 -11.64 -6.25 0.24
C VAL A 14 -10.26 -6.18 0.90
N LEU A 15 -9.26 -5.64 0.19
CA LEU A 15 -7.92 -5.44 0.75
C LEU A 15 -7.92 -4.46 1.93
N LEU A 16 -8.70 -3.37 1.87
CA LEU A 16 -8.83 -2.44 3.00
C LEU A 16 -9.49 -3.09 4.22
N ILE A 17 -10.54 -3.91 4.01
CA ILE A 17 -11.19 -4.65 5.10
C ILE A 17 -10.19 -5.59 5.77
N ASP A 18 -9.46 -6.37 4.96
CA ASP A 18 -8.44 -7.28 5.47
C ASP A 18 -7.36 -6.52 6.26
N LEU A 19 -6.77 -5.49 5.66
CA LEU A 19 -5.69 -4.72 6.28
C LEU A 19 -6.12 -3.99 7.55
N LEU A 20 -7.35 -3.50 7.65
CA LEU A 20 -7.83 -2.76 8.82
C LEU A 20 -8.37 -3.64 9.93
N LEU A 21 -9.01 -4.76 9.61
CA LEU A 21 -9.81 -5.54 10.58
C LEU A 21 -9.29 -6.95 10.83
N LEU A 22 -8.60 -7.57 9.85
CA LEU A 22 -8.26 -9.00 9.89
C LEU A 22 -6.76 -9.24 10.02
N SER A 23 -5.95 -8.39 9.39
CA SER A 23 -4.50 -8.52 9.35
C SER A 23 -3.80 -7.92 10.59
N PRO A 24 -2.70 -8.54 11.05
CA PRO A 24 -1.89 -7.99 12.15
C PRO A 24 -1.22 -6.68 11.74
N PRO A 25 -0.74 -5.88 12.72
CA PRO A 25 -0.11 -4.59 12.43
C PRO A 25 1.15 -4.77 11.57
N TRP A 26 1.35 -3.84 10.64
CA TRP A 26 2.55 -3.85 9.79
C TRP A 26 3.83 -3.74 10.62
N THR A 27 4.73 -4.70 10.42
CA THR A 27 6.04 -4.78 11.07
C THR A 27 7.08 -3.86 10.44
N ILE A 28 6.85 -3.39 9.22
CA ILE A 28 7.80 -2.55 8.48
C ILE A 28 7.52 -1.06 8.74
N SER A 29 8.56 -0.31 9.12
CA SER A 29 8.47 1.14 9.31
C SER A 29 8.35 1.86 7.95
N VAL A 30 8.02 3.15 7.96
CA VAL A 30 7.75 3.89 6.71
C VAL A 30 8.99 3.92 5.80
N LEU A 31 10.18 4.15 6.37
CA LEU A 31 11.40 4.33 5.58
C LEU A 31 11.82 3.05 4.81
N PRO A 32 11.88 1.85 5.41
CA PRO A 32 12.15 0.62 4.66
C PRO A 32 11.05 0.29 3.64
N ALA A 33 9.79 0.61 3.91
CA ALA A 33 8.71 0.43 2.94
C ALA A 33 8.88 1.33 1.70
N LEU A 34 9.28 2.59 1.90
CA LEU A 34 9.59 3.53 0.83
C LEU A 34 10.83 3.11 0.03
N ALA A 35 11.87 2.64 0.72
CA ALA A 35 13.09 2.14 0.07
C ALA A 35 12.75 0.95 -0.83
N LEU A 36 12.05 -0.06 -0.29
CA LEU A 36 11.63 -1.23 -1.04
C LEU A 36 10.79 -0.85 -2.27
N SER A 37 9.80 0.02 -2.08
CA SER A 37 8.91 0.47 -3.16
C SER A 37 9.69 1.22 -4.25
N SER A 38 10.61 2.09 -3.86
CA SER A 38 11.48 2.82 -4.79
C SER A 38 12.38 1.88 -5.57
N THR A 39 13.03 0.91 -4.90
CA THR A 39 13.89 -0.09 -5.56
C THR A 39 13.12 -0.88 -6.61
N ILE A 40 11.90 -1.32 -6.29
CA ILE A 40 11.04 -2.04 -7.24
C ILE A 40 10.66 -1.13 -8.42
N ALA A 41 10.25 0.11 -8.16
CA ALA A 41 9.85 1.06 -9.19
C ALA A 41 11.01 1.38 -10.17
N PHE A 42 12.19 1.69 -9.65
CA PHE A 42 13.38 1.95 -10.47
C PHE A 42 13.86 0.70 -11.21
N GLY A 43 13.83 -0.47 -10.56
CA GLY A 43 14.16 -1.75 -11.21
C GLY A 43 13.23 -2.06 -12.37
N TYR A 44 11.93 -1.83 -12.18
CA TYR A 44 10.93 -1.97 -13.24
C TYR A 44 11.16 -0.97 -14.37
N TRP A 45 11.44 0.30 -14.05
CA TRP A 45 11.77 1.30 -15.06
C TRP A 45 13.00 0.89 -15.88
N PHE A 46 14.09 0.50 -15.22
CA PHE A 46 15.29 0.04 -15.93
C PHE A 46 14.98 -1.13 -16.87
N TRP A 47 14.17 -2.08 -16.40
CA TRP A 47 13.75 -3.22 -17.20
C TRP A 47 12.94 -2.82 -18.44
N ILE A 48 11.96 -1.91 -18.32
CA ILE A 48 11.16 -1.47 -19.49
C ILE A 48 12.01 -0.75 -20.53
N GLU A 49 12.99 0.07 -20.12
CA GLU A 49 13.90 0.75 -21.05
C GLU A 49 14.78 -0.28 -21.74
N ARG A 50 15.25 -1.31 -21.01
CA ARG A 50 16.00 -2.41 -21.61
C ARG A 50 15.17 -3.19 -22.63
N CYS A 51 13.90 -3.45 -22.34
CA CYS A 51 12.98 -4.08 -23.29
C CYS A 51 12.77 -3.22 -24.54
N PHE A 52 12.63 -1.90 -24.38
CA PHE A 52 12.51 -0.99 -25.52
C PHE A 52 13.74 -1.04 -26.44
N GLN A 53 14.95 -1.11 -25.87
CA GLN A 53 16.18 -1.25 -26.66
C GLN A 53 16.23 -2.51 -27.53
N PHE A 54 15.60 -3.60 -27.09
CA PHE A 54 15.57 -4.86 -27.86
C PHE A 54 14.36 -4.99 -28.78
N ASN A 55 13.20 -4.51 -28.33
CA ASN A 55 11.92 -4.74 -29.00
C ASN A 55 11.55 -3.59 -29.94
N GLY A 56 12.04 -2.37 -29.67
CA GLY A 56 11.64 -1.15 -30.35
C GLY A 56 10.28 -0.60 -29.93
N TRP A 57 9.64 -1.16 -28.90
CA TRP A 57 8.34 -0.71 -28.38
C TRP A 57 8.21 -0.95 -26.87
N TYR A 58 7.43 -0.11 -26.18
CA TYR A 58 7.16 -0.24 -24.75
C TYR A 58 6.02 -1.20 -24.45
N PRO A 59 6.08 -1.99 -23.36
CA PRO A 59 5.00 -2.91 -22.96
C PRO A 59 3.62 -2.26 -22.84
N TYR A 60 3.59 -0.99 -22.45
CA TYR A 60 2.37 -0.19 -22.35
C TYR A 60 2.47 1.05 -23.24
N PRO A 61 1.51 1.31 -24.15
CA PRO A 61 1.53 2.44 -25.06
C PRO A 61 1.66 3.81 -24.38
N VAL A 62 1.19 3.93 -23.13
CA VAL A 62 1.30 5.16 -22.34
C VAL A 62 2.75 5.63 -22.21
N PHE A 63 3.72 4.72 -22.09
CA PHE A 63 5.13 5.10 -21.96
C PHE A 63 5.67 5.76 -23.22
N GLU A 64 5.20 5.36 -24.40
CA GLU A 64 5.55 6.05 -25.64
C GLU A 64 4.86 7.42 -25.69
N ALA A 65 3.56 7.47 -25.39
CA ALA A 65 2.73 8.67 -25.48
C ALA A 65 3.22 9.82 -24.58
N VAL A 66 3.79 9.51 -23.41
CA VAL A 66 4.25 10.52 -22.46
C VAL A 66 5.72 10.93 -22.65
N GLY A 67 6.48 10.23 -23.51
CA GLY A 67 7.91 10.47 -23.71
C GLY A 67 8.76 10.28 -22.45
N PHE A 68 10.04 10.69 -22.51
CA PHE A 68 10.97 10.51 -21.39
C PHE A 68 10.59 11.33 -20.15
N GLU A 69 10.36 12.63 -20.31
CA GLU A 69 10.00 13.52 -19.19
C GLU A 69 8.69 13.09 -18.52
N GLY A 70 7.71 12.67 -19.31
CA GLY A 70 6.45 12.17 -18.79
C GLY A 70 6.60 10.83 -18.05
N ARG A 71 7.55 9.96 -18.44
CA ARG A 71 7.88 8.75 -17.65
C ARG A 71 8.49 9.11 -16.31
N VAL A 72 9.41 10.07 -16.27
CA VAL A 72 9.97 10.58 -15.01
C VAL A 72 8.85 11.04 -14.10
N GLY A 73 7.92 11.85 -14.63
CA GLY A 73 6.73 12.29 -13.90
C GLY A 73 5.84 11.14 -13.44
N LEU A 74 5.57 10.16 -14.31
CA LEU A 74 4.71 9.01 -14.01
C LEU A 74 5.29 8.16 -12.86
N PHE A 75 6.58 7.85 -12.90
CA PHE A 75 7.25 7.09 -11.84
C PHE A 75 7.34 7.87 -10.53
N ALA A 76 7.71 9.15 -10.59
CA ALA A 76 7.79 10.01 -9.41
C ALA A 76 6.43 10.18 -8.73
N LEU A 77 5.37 10.46 -9.52
CA LEU A 77 4.02 10.60 -9.00
C LEU A 77 3.51 9.28 -8.40
N SER A 78 3.78 8.14 -9.06
CA SER A 78 3.43 6.82 -8.52
C SER A 78 4.10 6.55 -7.17
N ALA A 79 5.38 6.93 -7.01
CA ALA A 79 6.09 6.82 -5.75
C ALA A 79 5.46 7.68 -4.64
N ILE A 80 5.04 8.91 -4.97
CA ILE A 80 4.34 9.82 -4.05
C ILE A 80 2.99 9.22 -3.63
N VAL A 81 2.19 8.74 -4.59
CA VAL A 81 0.88 8.11 -4.31
C VAL A 81 1.04 6.90 -3.39
N MET A 82 2.06 6.07 -3.61
CA MET A 82 2.37 4.92 -2.75
C MET A 82 2.76 5.37 -1.32
N ALA A 83 3.62 6.39 -1.21
CA ALA A 83 4.06 6.94 0.07
C ALA A 83 2.87 7.47 0.89
N LEU A 84 2.01 8.27 0.25
CA LEU A 84 0.80 8.80 0.86
C LEU A 84 -0.16 7.69 1.27
N SER A 85 -0.41 6.72 0.38
CA SER A 85 -1.29 5.58 0.67
C SER A 85 -0.81 4.77 1.87
N THR A 86 0.50 4.52 1.95
CA THR A 86 1.12 3.82 3.09
C THR A 86 0.96 4.61 4.38
N GLY A 87 1.23 5.92 4.35
CA GLY A 87 1.07 6.80 5.52
C GLY A 87 -0.38 6.85 6.00
N THR A 88 -1.33 7.09 5.09
CA THR A 88 -2.76 7.12 5.38
C THR A 88 -3.25 5.81 5.96
N LEU A 89 -2.82 4.67 5.41
CA LEU A 89 -3.28 3.37 5.89
C LEU A 89 -2.71 3.03 7.27
N LYS A 90 -1.44 3.37 7.55
CA LYS A 90 -0.88 3.23 8.91
C LYS A 90 -1.61 4.12 9.92
N TRP A 91 -1.96 5.34 9.52
CA TRP A 91 -2.76 6.25 10.34
C TRP A 91 -4.16 5.70 10.62
N LEU A 92 -4.87 5.25 9.57
CA LEU A 92 -6.19 4.63 9.68
C LEU A 92 -6.16 3.39 10.57
N TYR A 93 -5.20 2.49 10.37
CA TYR A 93 -5.03 1.29 11.19
C TYR A 93 -4.86 1.62 12.68
N GLY A 94 -3.99 2.59 13.00
CA GLY A 94 -3.82 3.06 14.38
C GLY A 94 -5.11 3.65 14.96
N ARG A 95 -5.87 4.40 14.15
CA ARG A 95 -7.13 5.03 14.55
C ARG A 95 -8.27 4.01 14.79
N VAL A 96 -8.31 2.92 14.02
CA VAL A 96 -9.32 1.85 14.10
C VAL A 96 -8.98 0.86 15.21
N ASN A 97 -7.71 0.44 15.32
CA ASN A 97 -7.28 -0.63 16.23
C ASN A 97 -6.66 -0.12 17.55
N GLY A 98 -6.52 1.19 17.74
CA GLY A 98 -5.90 1.78 18.94
C GLY A 98 -4.37 1.57 19.04
N TYR A 99 -3.74 1.07 17.97
CA TYR A 99 -2.30 0.82 17.90
C TYR A 99 -1.51 2.14 17.82
N GLY A 100 -0.48 2.31 18.66
CA GLY A 100 0.29 3.56 18.74
C GLY A 100 -0.27 4.61 19.72
N THR A 101 -1.38 4.34 20.39
CA THR A 101 -1.85 5.14 21.53
C THR A 101 -0.99 4.81 22.75
N SER A 102 -0.46 5.81 23.47
CA SER A 102 0.25 5.63 24.76
C SER A 102 -0.61 5.05 25.89
N ALA A 103 -1.77 4.46 25.58
CA ALA A 103 -2.54 3.72 26.55
C ALA A 103 -1.77 2.44 26.89
N LYS A 104 -1.15 2.43 28.08
CA LYS A 104 -0.51 1.25 28.66
C LYS A 104 -1.50 0.09 28.54
N ALA A 105 -1.09 -1.03 27.94
CA ALA A 105 -1.88 -2.25 27.94
C ALA A 105 -2.17 -2.63 29.40
N GLN A 106 -3.38 -2.34 29.86
CA GLN A 106 -3.78 -2.55 31.24
C GLN A 106 -4.47 -3.90 31.32
N SER A 107 -3.70 -4.96 31.57
CA SER A 107 -4.27 -6.21 32.04
C SER A 107 -4.94 -5.94 33.39
N ARG A 108 -6.27 -5.93 33.44
CA ARG A 108 -7.02 -5.83 34.70
C ARG A 108 -7.28 -7.25 35.19
N PRO A 109 -6.72 -7.67 36.33
CA PRO A 109 -7.10 -8.93 36.95
C PRO A 109 -8.61 -8.87 37.27
N GLY A 110 -9.40 -9.80 36.71
CA GLY A 110 -10.84 -9.92 37.01
C GLY A 110 -11.80 -9.96 35.80
N ALA A 111 -11.35 -9.66 34.58
CA ALA A 111 -12.22 -9.65 33.38
C ALA A 111 -12.74 -11.04 32.94
N ILE A 112 -12.28 -12.14 33.57
CA ILE A 112 -12.74 -13.51 33.29
C ILE A 112 -14.03 -13.82 34.09
N LYS A 113 -14.34 -13.09 35.17
CA LYS A 113 -15.43 -13.44 36.10
C LYS A 113 -16.81 -12.87 35.75
N SER A 114 -16.96 -12.12 34.66
CA SER A 114 -18.26 -11.51 34.29
C SER A 114 -19.18 -12.42 33.47
N ASN A 115 -18.73 -13.60 33.05
CA ASN A 115 -19.53 -14.56 32.27
C ASN A 115 -19.63 -15.92 32.99
N GLY A 116 -20.27 -15.95 34.16
CA GLY A 116 -20.55 -17.21 34.83
C GLY A 116 -21.20 -17.08 36.21
N ASN A 117 -22.39 -16.50 36.27
CA ASN A 117 -23.35 -16.81 37.33
C ASN A 117 -24.34 -17.84 36.77
N ILE A 118 -24.05 -19.13 36.95
CA ILE A 118 -25.04 -20.20 37.21
C ILE A 118 -24.37 -21.17 38.17
#